data_AF-A0A7W0GW16-F1
#
_entry.id   AF-A0A7W0GW16-F1
#
_cell.length_a   1.000
_cell.length_b   1.000
_cell.length_c   1.000
_cell.angle_alpha   90.00
_cell.angle_beta   90.00
_cell.angle_gamma   90.00
#
_symmetry.space_group_name_H-M   'P 1'
#
loop_
_entity.id
_entity.type
_entity.pdbx_description
1 polymer ?
#
loop_
_entity_poly.entity_id
_entity_poly.type
_entity_poly.pdbx_seq_one_letter_code
_entity_poly.pdbx_strand_id
1 'polypeptide(L)'
;PVRLFEIMELQYYPQGGQAWLGMRSVSRGEAIQPLIGPLADSTATARGFTLGYLDRNDNATAALSDVRTITIGLRGVSAVDSLSLTTRVALRNMMRP
;
A
#
# COMPACT_ATOMS: atom_id res chain seq x y z
N PRO A 1 -33.14 1.39 1.83
CA PRO A 1 -31.77 1.89 1.53
C PRO A 1 -31.10 1.04 0.44
N VAL A 2 -30.80 1.64 -0.71
CA VAL A 2 -30.04 0.97 -1.77
C VAL A 2 -28.55 1.05 -1.42
N ARG A 3 -27.84 -0.07 -1.49
CA ARG A 3 -26.38 -0.13 -1.33
C ARG A 3 -25.77 -0.28 -2.72
N LEU A 4 -24.98 0.70 -3.17
CA LEU A 4 -24.11 0.52 -4.33
C LEU A 4 -22.74 0.04 -3.84
N PHE A 5 -22.15 -0.87 -4.60
CA PHE A 5 -20.78 -1.32 -4.44
C PHE A 5 -20.04 -1.00 -5.73
N GLU A 6 -18.81 -0.51 -5.58
CA GLU A 6 -17.92 -0.23 -6.70
C GLU A 6 -16.59 -0.94 -6.45
N ILE A 7 -16.06 -1.58 -7.48
CA ILE A 7 -14.75 -2.19 -7.42
C ILE A 7 -13.70 -1.09 -7.60
N MET A 8 -12.93 -0.86 -6.54
CA MET A 8 -11.84 0.10 -6.52
C MET A 8 -10.50 -0.63 -6.62
N GLU A 9 -9.57 -0.04 -7.36
CA GLU A 9 -8.18 -0.49 -7.43
C GLU A 9 -7.29 0.56 -6.78
N LEU A 10 -6.36 0.12 -5.92
CA LEU A 10 -5.24 0.93 -5.46
C LEU A 10 -3.97 0.42 -6.13
N GLN A 11 -3.14 1.34 -6.61
CA GLN A 11 -1.88 0.99 -7.26
C GLN A 11 -0.82 2.05 -6.95
N TYR A 12 0.40 1.57 -6.71
CA TYR A 12 1.59 2.40 -6.60
C TYR A 12 2.17 2.63 -8.01
N TYR A 13 2.35 3.87 -8.43
CA TYR A 13 2.77 4.21 -9.78
C TYR A 13 3.66 5.47 -9.85
N PRO A 14 4.60 5.54 -10.80
CA PRO A 14 5.39 6.75 -11.06
C PRO A 14 4.62 7.75 -11.95
N GLN A 15 4.70 9.04 -11.64
CA GLN A 15 4.19 10.14 -12.46
C GLN A 15 4.96 11.43 -12.16
N GLY A 16 5.39 12.14 -13.22
CA GLY A 16 6.07 13.44 -13.07
C GLY A 16 7.42 13.37 -12.36
N GLY A 17 8.13 12.24 -12.46
CA GLY A 17 9.42 12.02 -11.76
C GLY A 17 9.28 11.72 -10.26
N GLN A 18 8.05 11.53 -9.78
CA GLN A 18 7.73 11.18 -8.40
C GLN A 18 6.89 9.90 -8.37
N ALA A 19 6.74 9.30 -7.20
CA ALA A 19 5.90 8.12 -7.03
C ALA A 19 4.67 8.40 -6.16
N TRP A 20 3.58 7.71 -6.47
CA TRP A 20 2.26 7.98 -5.92
C TRP A 20 1.55 6.67 -5.59
N LEU A 21 0.76 6.67 -4.52
CA LEU A 21 -0.30 5.69 -4.34
C LEU A 21 -1.57 6.29 -4.92
N GLY A 22 -2.09 5.68 -5.98
CA GLY A 22 -3.29 6.13 -6.67
C GLY A 22 -4.47 5.20 -6.46
N MET A 23 -5.64 5.67 -6.89
CA MET A 23 -6.87 4.88 -6.93
C MET A 23 -7.66 5.12 -8.21
N ARG A 24 -8.43 4.12 -8.62
CA ARG A 24 -9.45 4.25 -9.68
C ARG A 24 -10.67 3.37 -9.40
N SER A 25 -11.80 3.76 -9.98
CA SER A 25 -12.89 2.83 -10.22
C SER A 25 -12.55 1.91 -11.39
N VAL A 26 -12.53 0.60 -11.14
CA VAL A 26 -12.39 -0.41 -12.19
C VAL A 26 -13.67 -0.46 -13.04
N SER A 27 -14.82 -0.28 -12.39
CA SER A 27 -16.15 -0.41 -13.00
C SER A 27 -16.44 0.66 -14.04
N ARG A 28 -15.78 1.82 -13.94
CA ARG A 28 -15.94 2.97 -14.84
C ARG A 28 -14.80 3.15 -15.85
N GLY A 29 -13.78 2.30 -15.79
CA GLY A 29 -12.62 2.38 -16.68
C GLY A 29 -11.82 3.68 -16.53
N GLU A 30 -11.85 4.30 -15.35
CA GLU A 30 -11.20 5.59 -15.11
C GLU A 30 -9.67 5.46 -15.10
N ALA A 31 -8.97 6.52 -15.49
CA ALA A 31 -7.54 6.61 -15.32
C ALA A 31 -7.19 6.71 -13.83
N ILE A 32 -6.10 6.06 -13.42
CA ILE A 32 -5.64 6.13 -12.03
C ILE A 32 -5.32 7.58 -11.65
N GLN A 33 -5.90 8.03 -10.54
CA GLN A 33 -5.66 9.36 -10.00
C GLN A 33 -4.81 9.27 -8.74
N PRO A 34 -3.91 10.24 -8.50
CA PRO A 34 -3.09 10.26 -7.30
C PRO A 34 -3.96 10.44 -6.05
N LEU A 35 -3.75 9.61 -5.04
CA LEU A 35 -4.41 9.71 -3.73
C LEU A 35 -3.42 10.18 -2.66
N ILE A 36 -2.20 9.63 -2.63
CA ILE A 36 -1.15 9.97 -1.67
C ILE A 36 0.20 10.11 -2.40
N GLY A 37 0.95 11.15 -2.06
CA GLY A 37 2.33 11.37 -2.50
C GLY A 37 2.74 12.84 -2.38
N PRO A 38 3.96 13.22 -2.78
CA PRO A 38 4.99 12.36 -3.38
C PRO A 38 5.57 11.35 -2.37
N LEU A 39 5.74 10.11 -2.80
CA LEU A 39 6.38 9.04 -2.05
C LEU A 39 7.82 8.84 -2.54
N ALA A 40 8.71 8.38 -1.66
CA ALA A 40 10.04 7.94 -2.08
C ALA A 40 9.91 6.82 -3.13
N ASP A 41 10.77 6.78 -4.16
CA ASP A 41 10.67 5.73 -5.15
C ASP A 41 10.99 4.34 -4.54
N SER A 42 10.06 3.39 -4.69
CA SER A 42 10.22 1.97 -4.36
C SER A 42 11.42 1.26 -5.01
N THR A 43 11.98 1.83 -6.09
CA THR A 43 13.20 1.31 -6.74
C THR A 43 14.49 1.97 -6.25
N ALA A 44 14.40 3.10 -5.53
CA ALA A 44 15.54 3.76 -4.91
C ALA A 44 15.96 3.04 -3.60
N THR A 45 17.08 3.48 -3.03
CA THR A 45 17.62 2.94 -1.75
C THR A 45 16.63 3.02 -0.59
N ALA A 46 15.58 3.84 -0.69
CA ALA A 46 14.50 3.96 0.27
C ALA A 46 13.13 3.82 -0.40
N ARG A 47 12.38 2.76 -0.06
CA ARG A 47 11.05 2.50 -0.63
C ARG A 47 9.97 3.39 -0.01
N GLY A 48 9.16 4.06 -0.83
CA GLY A 48 8.07 4.93 -0.37
C GLY A 48 6.82 4.22 0.11
N PHE A 49 6.59 2.99 -0.35
CA PHE A 49 5.53 2.12 0.13
C PHE A 49 6.07 0.71 0.33
N THR A 50 5.80 0.11 1.48
CA THR A 50 6.22 -1.26 1.79
C THR A 50 5.12 -2.03 2.49
N LEU A 51 5.05 -3.32 2.17
CA LEU A 51 4.23 -4.31 2.86
C LEU A 51 5.16 -5.37 3.44
N GLY A 52 5.09 -5.56 4.75
CA GLY A 52 5.70 -6.69 5.43
C GLY A 52 4.63 -7.67 5.89
N TYR A 53 4.89 -8.96 5.72
CA TYR A 53 3.97 -10.02 6.12
C TYR A 53 4.62 -10.83 7.24
N LEU A 54 3.95 -10.86 8.39
CA LEU A 54 4.47 -11.49 9.60
C LEU A 54 3.58 -12.66 10.02
N ASP A 55 4.21 -13.72 10.51
CA ASP A 55 3.54 -14.88 11.10
C ASP A 55 3.06 -14.60 12.54
N ARG A 56 2.56 -15.64 13.22
CA ARG A 56 2.07 -15.52 14.61
C ARG A 56 3.15 -15.18 15.64
N ASN A 57 4.41 -15.41 15.29
CA ASN A 57 5.59 -15.19 16.13
C ASN A 57 6.33 -13.91 15.72
N ASP A 58 5.71 -13.05 14.91
CA ASP A 58 6.29 -11.83 14.36
C ASP A 58 7.47 -12.05 13.39
N ASN A 59 7.66 -13.26 12.86
CA ASN A 59 8.67 -13.54 11.84
C ASN A 59 8.15 -13.20 10.43
N ALA A 60 9.02 -12.70 9.56
CA ALA A 60 8.67 -12.49 8.15
C ALA A 60 8.30 -13.82 7.47
N THR A 61 7.18 -13.84 6.75
CA THR A 61 6.71 -15.03 6.02
C THR A 61 6.20 -14.67 4.64
N ALA A 62 6.45 -15.55 3.67
CA ALA A 62 5.87 -15.48 2.33
C ALA A 62 4.66 -16.43 2.17
N ALA A 63 4.42 -17.31 3.15
CA ALA A 63 3.29 -18.24 3.12
C ALA A 63 2.00 -17.49 3.50
N LEU A 64 1.11 -17.29 2.53
CA LEU A 64 -0.16 -16.56 2.72
C LEU A 64 -1.02 -17.15 3.86
N SER A 65 -1.01 -18.47 4.03
CA SER A 65 -1.71 -19.17 5.11
C SER A 65 -1.21 -18.80 6.50
N ASP A 66 0.05 -18.38 6.61
CA ASP A 66 0.73 -18.13 7.88
C ASP A 66 0.72 -16.66 8.27
N VAL A 67 0.34 -15.75 7.37
CA VAL A 67 0.29 -14.33 7.68
C VAL A 67 -0.75 -14.05 8.78
N ARG A 68 -0.32 -13.35 9.82
CA ARG A 68 -1.15 -12.89 10.94
C ARG A 68 -1.13 -11.38 11.11
N THR A 69 -0.03 -10.73 10.71
CA THR A 69 0.08 -9.27 10.77
C THR A 69 0.63 -8.76 9.45
N ILE A 70 0.05 -7.66 8.97
CA ILE A 70 0.59 -6.90 7.84
C ILE A 70 1.17 -5.60 8.40
N THR A 71 2.44 -5.35 8.14
CA THR A 71 3.06 -4.04 8.38
C THR A 71 2.95 -3.21 7.12
N ILE A 72 2.52 -1.96 7.27
CA ILE A 72 2.36 -1.03 6.17
C ILE A 72 3.29 0.15 6.47
N GLY A 73 4.30 0.32 5.63
CA GLY A 73 5.23 1.44 5.69
C GLY A 73 4.94 2.44 4.59
N LEU A 74 4.85 3.72 4.96
CA LEU A 74 4.75 4.84 4.03
C LEU A 74 5.91 5.81 4.31
N ARG A 75 6.60 6.23 3.25
CA ARG A 75 7.63 7.27 3.33
C ARG A 75 7.33 8.35 2.30
N GLY A 76 6.80 9.46 2.80
CA GLY A 76 6.62 10.69 2.04
C GLY A 76 7.93 11.45 1.93
N VAL A 77 8.12 12.11 0.79
CA VAL A 77 9.29 12.96 0.55
C VAL A 77 8.85 14.30 -0.01
N SER A 78 9.58 15.34 0.39
CA SER A 78 9.48 16.67 -0.18
C SER A 78 10.87 17.14 -0.58
N ALA A 79 10.97 18.36 -1.12
CA ALA A 79 12.26 18.96 -1.44
C ALA A 79 13.17 19.17 -0.21
N VAL A 80 12.62 19.17 1.00
CA VAL A 80 13.34 19.60 2.22
C VAL A 80 13.37 18.50 3.29
N ASP A 81 12.38 17.64 3.34
CA ASP A 81 12.23 16.66 4.42
C ASP A 81 11.58 15.34 3.96
N SER A 82 11.72 14.31 4.78
CA SER A 82 11.04 13.02 4.63
C SER A 82 10.30 12.62 5.91
N LEU A 83 9.07 12.17 5.75
CA LEU A 83 8.26 11.64 6.85
C LEU A 83 8.05 10.15 6.65
N SER A 84 8.26 9.36 7.71
CA SER A 84 7.97 7.92 7.70
C SER A 84 6.86 7.59 8.69
N LEU A 85 5.86 6.86 8.21
CA LEU A 85 4.79 6.29 9.01
C LEU A 85 4.83 4.76 8.87
N THR A 86 4.69 4.05 9.99
CA THR A 86 4.52 2.61 9.98
C THR A 86 3.31 2.25 10.83
N THR A 87 2.43 1.41 10.28
CA THR A 87 1.31 0.84 11.02
C THR A 87 1.34 -0.69 10.92
N ARG A 88 0.74 -1.35 11.90
CA ARG A 88 0.61 -2.82 11.95
C ARG A 88 -0.88 -3.16 12.03
N VAL A 89 -1.32 -4.03 11.13
CA VAL A 89 -2.71 -4.50 11.07
C VAL A 89 -2.73 -5.99 11.40
N ALA A 90 -3.30 -6.35 12.55
CA ALA A 90 -3.53 -7.74 12.92
C ALA A 90 -4.74 -8.30 12.17
N LEU A 91 -4.57 -9.44 11.53
CA LEU A 91 -5.61 -10.10 10.75
C LEU A 91 -6.50 -10.95 11.66
N ARG A 92 -7.81 -10.74 11.57
CA ARG A 92 -8.80 -11.59 12.27
C ARG A 92 -9.08 -12.89 11.53
N ASN A 93 -8.87 -12.91 10.22
CA ASN A 93 -9.04 -14.07 9.35
C ASN A 93 -7.75 -14.30 8.57
N MET A 94 -7.44 -15.55 8.25
CA MET A 94 -6.27 -15.87 7.41
C MET A 94 -6.45 -15.32 6.00
N MET A 95 -5.35 -14.91 5.36
CA MET A 95 -5.40 -14.57 3.93
C MET A 95 -5.72 -15.82 3.13
N ARG A 96 -6.64 -15.67 2.17
CA ARG A 96 -6.93 -16.75 1.23
C ARG A 96 -5.77 -16.84 0.21
N PRO A 97 -5.33 -18.06 -0.14
CA PRO A 97 -4.39 -18.26 -1.23
C PRO A 97 -4.99 -17.87 -2.57
#